data_AF-A0A927N3V2-F1
#
_entry.id   AF-A0A927N3V2-F1
#
_cell.length_a   1.000
_cell.length_b   1.000
_cell.length_c   1.000
_cell.angle_alpha   90.00
_cell.angle_beta   90.00
_cell.angle_gamma   90.00
#
_symmetry.space_group_name_H-M   'P 1'
#
loop_
_entity.id
_entity.type
_entity.pdbx_description
1 polymer ?
#
loop_
_entity_poly.entity_id
_entity_poly.type
_entity_poly.pdbx_seq_one_letter_code
_entity_poly.pdbx_strand_id
1 'polypeptide(L)'
;MKTVTARMPVRGGQPPRPMPLANRALSRKPWVGRSYAHLVLPVPHLDDRLRDVLDEAVAEAGGWQVLDEEGDADAGLPVLRRRWRHPAGDCLLLVVVGWYPLVVTIGPEGSPALRKRRGQRRLVEAAQAAGGLTLPDADLDRVLTQCRLRWEQALAARQVIEEQRTWLECRFCEGCGAWSAYGVLHCRGCSRRFAPADDADRDERGRVAAEETARAEERLAELGSGEGLLPDWPAPSAPAGPRADRANRVDRPDRSDQADRRPHRGHPERPPVPRRTSR
;
A
#
# COMPACT_ATOMS: atom_id res chain seq x y z
N MET A 1 78.34 -10.33 4.83
CA MET A 1 77.83 -9.05 5.36
C MET A 1 76.67 -9.35 6.30
N LYS A 2 76.85 -8.99 7.58
CA LYS A 2 75.88 -9.14 8.68
C LYS A 2 75.26 -7.77 8.95
N THR A 3 73.94 -7.68 9.07
CA THR A 3 73.22 -6.81 10.04
C THR A 3 71.72 -7.08 9.92
N VAL A 4 71.07 -7.73 10.88
CA VAL A 4 70.60 -7.27 12.21
C VAL A 4 69.11 -6.97 12.17
N THR A 5 68.39 -7.90 12.77
CA THR A 5 67.00 -7.85 13.24
C THR A 5 66.89 -6.84 14.37
N ALA A 6 65.94 -5.91 14.28
CA ALA A 6 65.53 -5.07 15.40
C ALA A 6 64.07 -5.37 15.78
N ARG A 7 63.91 -6.06 16.92
CA ARG A 7 62.66 -6.13 17.68
C ARG A 7 62.56 -4.85 18.52
N MET A 8 61.41 -4.18 18.49
CA MET A 8 61.00 -3.27 19.56
C MET A 8 59.78 -3.85 20.31
N PRO A 9 59.74 -3.75 21.65
CA PRO A 9 58.61 -4.16 22.46
C PRO A 9 57.65 -2.97 22.68
N VAL A 10 56.35 -3.19 22.53
CA VAL A 10 55.34 -2.25 23.05
C VAL A 10 54.52 -2.95 24.11
N ARG A 11 54.61 -2.38 25.30
CA ARG A 11 53.90 -2.72 26.53
C ARG A 11 52.40 -2.46 26.39
N GLY A 12 51.62 -3.38 26.95
CA GLY A 12 50.54 -3.08 27.90
C GLY A 12 49.47 -2.09 27.48
N GLY A 13 48.50 -2.57 26.72
CA GLY A 13 47.15 -2.00 26.66
C GLY A 13 46.16 -3.11 26.99
N GLN A 14 45.68 -3.14 28.23
CA GLN A 14 44.63 -4.07 28.68
C GLN A 14 43.38 -3.76 27.84
N PRO A 15 42.80 -4.71 27.08
CA PRO A 15 41.56 -4.44 26.37
C PRO A 15 40.47 -4.11 27.40
N PRO A 16 39.60 -3.11 27.13
CA PRO A 16 38.54 -2.75 28.06
C PRO A 16 37.69 -3.98 28.35
N ARG A 17 37.50 -4.28 29.64
CA ARG A 17 36.52 -5.27 30.09
C ARG A 17 35.17 -4.90 29.49
N PRO A 18 34.50 -5.79 28.74
CA PRO A 18 33.11 -5.55 28.39
C PRO A 18 32.30 -5.58 29.69
N MET A 19 31.85 -4.40 30.12
CA MET A 19 30.79 -4.29 31.12
C MET A 19 29.49 -4.82 30.51
N PRO A 20 28.67 -5.55 31.29
CA PRO A 20 27.50 -6.23 30.78
C PRO A 20 26.40 -5.22 30.52
N LEU A 21 26.23 -4.80 29.26
CA LEU A 21 25.00 -4.14 28.85
C LEU A 21 23.91 -5.21 28.73
N ALA A 22 23.23 -5.38 29.86
CA ALA A 22 21.88 -5.89 29.92
C ALA A 22 20.99 -5.07 28.99
N ASN A 23 20.87 -5.54 27.75
CA ASN A 23 19.65 -5.43 26.97
C ASN A 23 19.50 -6.72 26.14
N ARG A 24 19.40 -7.83 26.88
CA ARG A 24 18.51 -8.92 26.49
C ARG A 24 17.08 -8.37 26.53
N ALA A 25 16.74 -7.49 25.59
CA ALA A 25 15.40 -7.48 25.04
C ALA A 25 15.28 -8.87 24.45
N LEU A 26 14.69 -9.76 25.25
CA LEU A 26 14.54 -11.16 24.95
C LEU A 26 14.01 -11.26 23.52
N SER A 27 14.85 -11.71 22.60
CA SER A 27 14.46 -12.31 21.32
C SER A 27 13.67 -13.59 21.59
N ARG A 28 12.63 -13.50 22.42
CA ARG A 28 11.54 -14.45 22.46
C ARG A 28 10.94 -14.34 21.07
N LYS A 29 11.09 -15.40 20.29
CA LYS A 29 10.29 -15.59 19.07
C LYS A 29 8.87 -15.14 19.43
N PRO A 30 8.28 -14.16 18.73
CA PRO A 30 6.96 -13.63 19.09
C PRO A 30 5.91 -14.75 19.18
N TRP A 31 6.18 -15.84 18.47
CA TRP A 31 5.36 -17.03 18.35
C TRP A 31 6.05 -18.23 19.02
N VAL A 32 5.72 -18.50 20.29
CA VAL A 32 6.09 -19.76 20.97
C VAL A 32 4.82 -20.59 21.14
N GLY A 33 4.60 -21.57 20.26
CA GLY A 33 3.45 -22.49 20.27
C GLY A 33 2.48 -22.33 19.08
N ARG A 34 1.51 -23.25 18.96
CA ARG A 34 0.55 -23.40 17.83
C ARG A 34 -0.57 -22.33 17.76
N SER A 35 -0.32 -21.09 18.14
CA SER A 35 -1.39 -20.06 18.23
C SER A 35 -1.30 -18.98 17.17
N TYR A 36 -0.77 -19.26 15.98
CA TYR A 36 -0.77 -18.31 14.87
C TYR A 36 -1.59 -18.89 13.70
N ALA A 37 -1.96 -18.01 12.75
CA ALA A 37 -2.63 -18.38 11.52
C ALA A 37 -1.90 -17.70 10.36
N HIS A 38 -1.56 -18.48 9.34
CA HIS A 38 -1.04 -17.94 8.09
C HIS A 38 -2.21 -17.71 7.12
N LEU A 39 -2.16 -16.59 6.42
CA LEU A 39 -3.18 -16.22 5.46
C LEU A 39 -2.50 -15.73 4.18
N VAL A 40 -3.09 -16.07 3.05
CA VAL A 40 -2.80 -15.43 1.77
C VAL A 40 -3.97 -14.51 1.43
N LEU A 41 -3.67 -13.26 1.09
CA LEU A 41 -4.65 -12.22 0.80
C LEU A 41 -4.56 -11.86 -0.68
N PRO A 42 -5.67 -11.67 -1.42
CA PRO A 42 -5.70 -11.47 -2.88
C PRO A 42 -5.31 -10.03 -3.27
N VAL A 43 -4.31 -9.46 -2.60
CA VAL A 43 -3.78 -8.12 -2.80
C VAL A 43 -2.27 -8.18 -2.75
N PRO A 44 -1.55 -7.28 -3.45
CA PRO A 44 -0.09 -7.28 -3.40
C PRO A 44 0.46 -6.71 -2.08
N HIS A 45 -0.29 -5.85 -1.39
CA HIS A 45 0.11 -5.19 -0.13
C HIS A 45 -1.10 -4.95 0.77
N LEU A 46 -0.84 -4.69 2.06
CA LEU A 46 -1.89 -4.37 3.02
C LEU A 46 -2.34 -2.91 2.82
N ASP A 47 -3.36 -2.71 1.99
CA ASP A 47 -3.94 -1.40 1.68
C ASP A 47 -4.89 -0.87 2.77
N ASP A 48 -5.29 0.40 2.65
CA ASP A 48 -6.19 1.09 3.59
C ASP A 48 -7.47 0.30 3.84
N ARG A 49 -8.10 -0.18 2.75
CA ARG A 49 -9.35 -0.92 2.83
C ARG A 49 -9.20 -2.19 3.66
N LEU A 50 -8.14 -2.97 3.44
CA LEU A 50 -7.93 -4.21 4.17
C LEU A 50 -7.50 -3.95 5.62
N ARG A 51 -6.77 -2.85 5.88
CA ARG A 51 -6.49 -2.39 7.24
C ARG A 51 -7.78 -2.11 8.00
N ASP A 52 -8.67 -1.31 7.42
CA ASP A 52 -9.94 -0.94 8.03
C ASP A 52 -10.79 -2.17 8.35
N VAL A 53 -10.92 -3.10 7.40
CA VAL A 53 -11.66 -4.37 7.61
C VAL A 53 -11.10 -5.18 8.78
N LEU A 54 -9.78 -5.29 8.90
CA LEU A 54 -9.14 -6.03 9.99
C LEU A 54 -9.28 -5.31 11.33
N ASP A 55 -9.18 -3.99 11.34
CA ASP A 55 -9.29 -3.18 12.53
C ASP A 55 -10.71 -3.18 13.09
N GLU A 56 -11.72 -2.96 12.25
CA GLU A 56 -13.14 -3.01 12.61
C GLU A 56 -13.50 -4.38 13.22
N ALA A 57 -13.00 -5.47 12.63
CA ALA A 57 -13.30 -6.84 13.07
C ALA A 57 -12.93 -7.11 14.53
N VAL A 58 -11.91 -6.43 15.07
CA VAL A 58 -11.49 -6.55 16.47
C VAL A 58 -11.94 -5.37 17.32
N ALA A 59 -12.06 -4.17 16.77
CA ALA A 59 -12.49 -2.97 17.49
C ALA A 59 -13.93 -3.12 18.00
N GLU A 60 -14.89 -3.41 17.12
CA GLU A 60 -16.32 -3.43 17.44
C GLU A 60 -16.67 -4.45 18.52
N ALA A 61 -15.92 -5.54 18.57
CA ALA A 61 -16.34 -6.72 19.30
C ALA A 61 -15.49 -7.08 20.52
N GLY A 62 -14.45 -6.30 20.78
CA GLY A 62 -13.57 -6.48 21.93
C GLY A 62 -12.90 -5.22 22.42
N GLY A 63 -13.16 -4.04 21.84
CA GLY A 63 -12.50 -2.80 22.25
C GLY A 63 -10.99 -2.83 22.02
N TRP A 64 -10.53 -3.63 21.05
CA TRP A 64 -9.13 -3.63 20.65
C TRP A 64 -8.79 -2.31 19.98
N GLN A 65 -7.63 -1.75 20.31
CA GLN A 65 -7.13 -0.50 19.74
C GLN A 65 -5.91 -0.81 18.90
N VAL A 66 -5.82 -0.20 17.72
CA VAL A 66 -4.60 -0.22 16.91
C VAL A 66 -3.49 0.48 17.69
N LEU A 67 -2.30 -0.13 17.72
CA LEU A 67 -1.09 0.55 18.15
C LEU A 67 -0.38 1.05 16.89
N ASP A 68 -0.38 2.36 16.65
CA ASP A 68 0.26 2.98 15.49
C ASP A 68 1.76 2.62 15.42
N GLU A 69 2.18 1.72 14.53
CA GLU A 69 3.61 1.38 14.37
C GLU A 69 3.99 0.83 12.97
N GLU A 70 5.14 1.33 12.45
CA GLU A 70 5.86 1.01 11.19
C GLU A 70 5.04 0.99 9.89
N GLY A 71 5.15 2.07 9.11
CA GLY A 71 4.51 2.25 7.81
C GLY A 71 3.24 3.11 7.83
N ASP A 72 2.60 3.26 9.00
CA ASP A 72 1.44 4.16 9.16
C ASP A 72 1.84 5.66 9.16
N ALA A 73 3.12 5.99 9.40
CA ALA A 73 3.61 7.38 9.51
C ALA A 73 4.01 8.04 8.18
N ASP A 74 4.40 7.25 7.17
CA ASP A 74 4.88 7.76 5.88
C ASP A 74 3.96 7.30 4.75
N ALA A 75 3.19 8.25 4.20
CA ALA A 75 2.29 7.99 3.09
C ALA A 75 3.04 7.31 1.93
N GLY A 76 2.58 6.12 1.54
CA GLY A 76 3.14 5.35 0.42
C GLY A 76 4.14 4.26 0.79
N LEU A 77 4.52 4.09 2.07
CA LEU A 77 5.29 2.92 2.48
C LEU A 77 4.38 1.72 2.78
N PRO A 78 4.77 0.50 2.36
CA PRO A 78 3.98 -0.69 2.63
C PRO A 78 4.02 -1.04 4.13
N VAL A 79 2.86 -1.35 4.70
CA VAL A 79 2.76 -1.81 6.09
C VAL A 79 3.37 -3.21 6.22
N LEU A 80 4.44 -3.33 7.00
CA LEU A 80 5.14 -4.60 7.23
C LEU A 80 4.60 -5.36 8.44
N ARG A 81 4.04 -4.62 9.41
CA ARG A 81 3.52 -5.14 10.66
C ARG A 81 2.30 -4.33 11.10
N ARG A 82 1.36 -4.98 11.77
CA ARG A 82 0.20 -4.30 12.37
C ARG A 82 -0.11 -4.92 13.73
N ARG A 83 -0.41 -4.10 14.73
CA ARG A 83 -0.55 -4.55 16.12
C ARG A 83 -1.81 -3.98 16.75
N TRP A 84 -2.49 -4.81 17.53
CA TRP A 84 -3.67 -4.41 18.30
C TRP A 84 -3.47 -4.70 19.78
N ARG A 85 -3.97 -3.81 20.63
CA ARG A 85 -3.95 -3.95 22.08
C ARG A 85 -5.34 -3.87 22.66
N HIS A 86 -5.66 -4.85 23.49
CA HIS A 86 -6.87 -4.83 24.30
C HIS A 86 -6.63 -4.04 25.60
N PRO A 87 -7.64 -3.35 26.17
CA PRO A 87 -7.52 -2.60 27.43
C PRO A 87 -6.97 -3.41 28.61
N ALA A 88 -7.24 -4.72 28.62
CA ALA A 88 -6.71 -5.67 29.60
C ALA A 88 -5.21 -6.02 29.42
N GLY A 89 -4.50 -5.41 28.47
CA GLY A 89 -3.07 -5.61 28.22
C GLY A 89 -2.73 -6.73 27.24
N ASP A 90 -3.71 -7.44 26.70
CA ASP A 90 -3.49 -8.46 25.66
C ASP A 90 -3.12 -7.81 24.33
N CYS A 91 -2.23 -8.45 23.56
CA CYS A 91 -1.80 -7.95 22.26
C CYS A 91 -1.94 -9.02 21.16
N LEU A 92 -2.31 -8.56 19.96
CA LEU A 92 -2.31 -9.32 18.71
C LEU A 92 -1.32 -8.66 17.75
N LEU A 93 -0.68 -9.47 16.92
CA LEU A 93 0.28 -9.04 15.92
C LEU A 93 -0.02 -9.69 14.58
N LEU A 94 0.03 -8.89 13.52
CA LEU A 94 0.09 -9.29 12.13
C LEU A 94 1.48 -8.94 11.60
N VAL A 95 2.09 -9.88 10.89
CA VAL A 95 3.38 -9.69 10.22
C VAL A 95 3.26 -10.11 8.77
N VAL A 96 3.73 -9.27 7.85
CA VAL A 96 3.87 -9.63 6.44
C VAL A 96 5.10 -10.52 6.26
N VAL A 97 4.90 -11.67 5.62
CA VAL A 97 5.96 -12.68 5.40
C VAL A 97 6.23 -12.94 3.91
N GLY A 98 5.37 -12.45 3.01
CA GLY A 98 5.52 -12.58 1.56
C GLY A 98 4.67 -11.55 0.81
N TRP A 99 5.04 -11.30 -0.45
CA TRP A 99 4.39 -10.34 -1.35
C TRP A 99 4.08 -11.01 -2.69
N TYR A 100 3.04 -10.51 -3.37
CA TYR A 100 2.56 -10.99 -4.68
C TYR A 100 2.23 -12.50 -4.73
N PRO A 101 1.10 -12.92 -4.13
CA PRO A 101 0.17 -12.11 -3.34
C PRO A 101 0.67 -11.90 -1.90
N LEU A 102 -0.01 -11.04 -1.14
CA LEU A 102 0.34 -10.75 0.24
C LEU A 102 0.14 -12.00 1.11
N VAL A 103 1.21 -12.42 1.80
CA VAL A 103 1.17 -13.51 2.78
C VAL A 103 1.41 -12.91 4.17
N VAL A 104 0.51 -13.16 5.11
CA VAL A 104 0.60 -12.65 6.47
C VAL A 104 0.52 -13.77 7.50
N THR A 105 1.07 -13.49 8.68
CA THR A 105 0.93 -14.31 9.88
C THR A 105 0.27 -13.49 10.97
N ILE A 106 -0.82 -13.99 11.54
CA ILE A 106 -1.58 -13.34 12.60
C ILE A 106 -1.61 -14.20 13.86
N GLY A 107 -1.45 -13.58 15.03
CA GLY A 107 -1.72 -14.26 16.29
C GLY A 107 -1.54 -13.41 17.55
N PRO A 108 -1.58 -14.06 18.74
CA PRO A 108 -1.30 -13.47 20.03
C PRO A 108 0.20 -13.26 20.29
N GLU A 109 0.54 -12.15 20.93
CA GLU A 109 1.85 -12.01 21.56
C GLU A 109 1.85 -12.62 22.97
N GLY A 110 2.85 -13.44 23.27
CA GLY A 110 3.05 -14.01 24.60
C GLY A 110 2.06 -15.13 24.97
N SER A 111 1.72 -15.24 26.27
CA SER A 111 0.97 -16.39 26.80
C SER A 111 -0.42 -16.55 26.17
N PRO A 112 -0.89 -17.80 25.97
CA PRO A 112 -2.19 -18.07 25.40
C PRO A 112 -3.31 -17.60 26.35
N ALA A 113 -4.28 -16.86 25.81
CA ALA A 113 -5.49 -16.46 26.52
C ALA A 113 -6.69 -16.61 25.59
N LEU A 114 -7.86 -16.99 26.15
CA LEU A 114 -9.09 -17.16 25.38
C LEU A 114 -9.47 -15.90 24.60
N ARG A 115 -9.25 -14.72 25.21
CA ARG A 115 -9.51 -13.43 24.57
C ARG A 115 -8.67 -13.22 23.31
N LYS A 116 -7.38 -13.52 23.39
CA LYS A 116 -6.49 -13.41 22.21
C LYS A 116 -6.87 -14.40 21.12
N ARG A 117 -7.24 -15.63 21.47
CA ARG A 117 -7.73 -16.62 20.50
C ARG A 117 -9.00 -16.15 19.79
N ARG A 118 -9.93 -15.52 20.51
CA ARG A 118 -11.15 -14.94 19.91
C ARG A 118 -10.81 -13.76 18.98
N GLY A 119 -9.92 -12.87 19.40
CA GLY A 119 -9.48 -11.75 18.56
C GLY A 119 -8.77 -12.22 17.28
N GLN A 120 -7.83 -13.17 17.40
CA GLN A 120 -7.19 -13.81 16.25
C GLN A 120 -8.21 -14.45 15.30
N ARG A 121 -9.18 -15.20 15.84
CA ARG A 121 -10.22 -15.84 15.03
C ARG A 121 -11.03 -14.80 14.22
N ARG A 122 -11.36 -13.65 14.81
CA ARG A 122 -12.06 -12.57 14.12
C ARG A 122 -11.23 -11.97 12.98
N LEU A 123 -9.93 -11.77 13.21
CA LEU A 123 -9.02 -11.31 12.15
C LEU A 123 -8.95 -12.31 10.99
N VAL A 124 -8.90 -13.60 11.30
CA VAL A 124 -8.94 -14.67 10.28
C VAL A 124 -10.26 -14.66 9.52
N GLU A 125 -11.39 -14.57 10.22
CA GLU A 125 -12.73 -14.50 9.60
C GLU A 125 -12.89 -13.26 8.72
N ALA A 126 -12.39 -12.10 9.15
CA ALA A 126 -12.42 -10.86 8.38
C ALA A 126 -11.52 -10.93 7.13
N ALA A 127 -10.31 -11.47 7.27
CA ALA A 127 -9.42 -11.73 6.15
C ALA A 127 -10.06 -12.68 5.11
N GLN A 128 -10.72 -13.73 5.58
CA GLN A 128 -11.45 -14.67 4.71
C GLN A 128 -12.65 -14.01 4.03
N ALA A 129 -13.40 -13.17 4.74
CA ALA A 129 -14.49 -12.39 4.17
C ALA A 129 -14.01 -11.39 3.09
N ALA A 130 -12.77 -10.92 3.20
CA ALA A 130 -12.10 -10.11 2.19
C ALA A 130 -11.48 -10.93 1.04
N GLY A 131 -11.76 -12.23 0.96
CA GLY A 131 -11.27 -13.12 -0.10
C GLY A 131 -9.93 -13.81 0.20
N GLY A 132 -9.41 -13.66 1.42
CA GLY A 132 -8.20 -14.35 1.87
C GLY A 132 -8.42 -15.85 2.12
N LEU A 133 -7.33 -16.62 2.05
CA LEU A 133 -7.34 -18.06 2.31
C LEU A 133 -6.38 -18.40 3.45
N THR A 134 -6.79 -19.35 4.29
CA THR A 134 -5.92 -19.91 5.31
C THR A 134 -4.85 -20.79 4.69
N LEU A 135 -3.61 -20.56 5.08
CA LEU A 135 -2.45 -21.30 4.61
C LEU A 135 -1.99 -22.30 5.69
N PRO A 136 -2.03 -23.62 5.44
CA PRO A 136 -1.48 -24.60 6.36
C PRO A 136 0.03 -24.46 6.51
N ASP A 137 0.57 -24.70 7.72
CA ASP A 137 2.03 -24.67 7.97
C ASP A 137 2.82 -25.58 7.02
N ALA A 138 2.23 -26.72 6.61
CA ALA A 138 2.84 -27.66 5.68
C ALA A 138 3.06 -27.09 4.28
N ASP A 139 2.25 -26.10 3.88
CA ASP A 139 2.32 -25.44 2.57
C ASP A 139 3.11 -24.13 2.59
N LEU A 140 3.47 -23.63 3.77
CA LEU A 140 4.05 -22.30 3.94
C LEU A 140 5.34 -22.11 3.14
N ASP A 141 6.29 -23.03 3.26
CA ASP A 141 7.59 -22.94 2.57
C ASP A 141 7.44 -22.95 1.05
N ARG A 142 6.57 -23.84 0.54
CA ARG A 142 6.21 -23.93 -0.88
C ARG A 142 5.62 -22.61 -1.37
N VAL A 143 4.65 -22.06 -0.64
CA VAL A 143 3.97 -20.81 -1.01
C VAL A 143 4.92 -19.61 -0.96
N LEU A 144 5.74 -19.48 0.09
CA LEU A 144 6.71 -18.38 0.20
C LEU A 144 7.77 -18.44 -0.91
N THR A 145 8.20 -19.64 -1.31
CA THR A 145 9.09 -19.82 -2.45
C THR A 145 8.44 -19.32 -3.75
N GLN A 146 7.16 -19.64 -3.97
CA GLN A 146 6.42 -19.15 -5.13
C GLN A 146 6.20 -17.64 -5.08
N CYS A 147 5.91 -17.06 -3.92
CA CYS A 147 5.77 -15.61 -3.74
C CYS A 147 7.08 -14.89 -4.04
N ARG A 148 8.24 -15.45 -3.67
CA ARG A 148 9.55 -14.89 -4.06
C ARG A 148 9.71 -14.80 -5.58
N LEU A 149 9.39 -15.88 -6.31
CA LEU A 149 9.47 -15.88 -7.78
C LEU A 149 8.49 -14.87 -8.40
N ARG A 150 7.28 -14.79 -7.87
CA ARG A 150 6.27 -13.79 -8.30
C ARG A 150 6.72 -12.36 -8.01
N TRP A 151 7.38 -12.12 -6.88
CA TRP A 151 7.96 -10.82 -6.53
C TRP A 151 9.04 -10.39 -7.52
N GLU A 152 9.95 -11.29 -7.93
CA GLU A 152 10.95 -11.00 -8.96
C GLU A 152 10.28 -10.60 -10.29
N GLN A 153 9.19 -11.29 -10.68
CA GLN A 153 8.41 -10.92 -11.86
C GLN A 153 7.70 -9.57 -11.70
N ALA A 154 7.21 -9.26 -10.51
CA ALA A 154 6.59 -7.97 -10.22
C ALA A 154 7.61 -6.82 -10.29
N LEU A 155 8.84 -7.04 -9.82
CA LEU A 155 9.92 -6.06 -9.98
C LEU A 155 10.24 -5.80 -11.45
N ALA A 156 10.32 -6.85 -12.28
CA ALA A 156 10.53 -6.69 -13.71
C ALA A 156 9.39 -5.91 -14.39
N ALA A 157 8.14 -6.21 -14.05
CA ALA A 157 6.99 -5.48 -14.59
C ALA A 157 6.98 -3.99 -14.16
N ARG A 158 7.32 -3.70 -12.89
CA ARG A 158 7.48 -2.31 -12.42
C ARG A 158 8.59 -1.58 -13.15
N GLN A 159 9.71 -2.25 -13.43
CA GLN A 159 10.80 -1.67 -14.20
C GLN A 159 10.33 -1.29 -15.61
N VAL A 160 9.55 -2.13 -16.28
CA VAL A 160 8.95 -1.80 -17.59
C VAL A 160 8.10 -0.52 -17.50
N ILE A 161 7.23 -0.41 -16.49
CA ILE A 161 6.39 0.79 -16.30
C ILE A 161 7.25 2.06 -16.15
N GLU A 162 8.28 2.01 -15.30
CA GLU A 162 9.19 3.15 -15.09
C GLU A 162 9.97 3.51 -16.36
N GLU A 163 10.42 2.52 -17.14
CA GLU A 163 11.09 2.75 -18.42
C GLU A 163 10.16 3.38 -19.46
N GLN A 164 8.91 2.92 -19.53
CA GLN A 164 7.91 3.46 -20.46
C GLN A 164 7.42 4.86 -20.09
N ARG A 165 7.43 5.21 -18.80
CA ARG A 165 7.00 6.52 -18.30
C ARG A 165 7.63 7.69 -19.05
N THR A 166 8.92 7.59 -19.36
CA THR A 166 9.64 8.66 -20.09
C THR A 166 9.09 8.84 -21.51
N TRP A 167 8.74 7.75 -22.21
CA TRP A 167 8.13 7.80 -23.54
C TRP A 167 6.72 8.41 -23.54
N LEU A 168 6.00 8.29 -22.43
CA LEU A 168 4.67 8.86 -22.25
C LEU A 168 4.71 10.35 -21.86
N GLU A 169 5.68 10.74 -21.03
CA GLU A 169 5.77 12.10 -20.46
C GLU A 169 6.65 13.06 -21.28
N CYS A 170 7.50 12.52 -22.17
CA CYS A 170 8.48 13.31 -22.92
C CYS A 170 8.47 12.97 -24.41
N ARG A 171 9.10 13.85 -25.19
CA ARG A 171 9.42 13.61 -26.61
C ARG A 171 10.92 13.48 -26.81
N PHE A 172 11.34 12.48 -27.59
CA PHE A 172 12.74 12.22 -27.92
C PHE A 172 13.16 12.93 -29.21
N CYS A 173 14.35 13.51 -29.26
CA CYS A 173 14.90 14.11 -30.48
C CYS A 173 15.98 13.22 -31.09
N GLU A 174 15.67 12.57 -32.22
CA GLU A 174 16.62 11.67 -32.89
C GLU A 174 17.91 12.37 -33.35
N GLY A 175 17.83 13.65 -33.71
CA GLY A 175 19.01 14.39 -34.17
C GLY A 175 20.08 14.67 -33.11
N CYS A 176 19.74 14.65 -31.81
CA CYS A 176 20.72 14.91 -30.74
C CYS A 176 20.58 14.02 -29.50
N GLY A 177 19.63 13.09 -29.48
CA GLY A 177 19.37 12.17 -28.37
C GLY A 177 18.73 12.80 -27.12
N ALA A 178 18.35 14.09 -27.17
CA ALA A 178 17.81 14.78 -26.01
C ALA A 178 16.29 14.56 -25.84
N TRP A 179 15.87 14.37 -24.59
CA TRP A 179 14.46 14.37 -24.16
C TRP A 179 13.95 15.78 -23.95
N SER A 180 12.75 16.10 -24.42
CA SER A 180 12.10 17.40 -24.17
C SER A 180 10.71 17.17 -23.59
N ALA A 181 10.16 18.12 -22.84
CA ALA A 181 8.81 18.00 -22.30
C ALA A 181 7.78 17.78 -23.43
N TYR A 182 6.72 17.02 -23.15
CA TYR A 182 5.79 16.53 -24.18
C TYR A 182 5.27 17.60 -25.15
N GLY A 183 4.80 18.74 -24.64
CA GLY A 183 4.13 19.78 -25.42
C GLY A 183 5.04 20.81 -26.11
N VAL A 184 6.37 20.67 -26.05
CA VAL A 184 7.28 21.70 -26.59
C VAL A 184 7.50 21.55 -28.10
N LEU A 185 7.62 22.70 -28.78
CA LEU A 185 7.82 22.77 -30.23
C LEU A 185 9.29 22.67 -30.67
N HIS A 186 10.23 22.87 -29.74
CA HIS A 186 11.67 22.87 -30.03
C HIS A 186 12.41 21.92 -29.09
N CYS A 187 13.42 21.22 -29.61
CA CYS A 187 14.26 20.35 -28.82
C CYS A 187 15.08 21.16 -27.80
N ARG A 188 15.13 20.70 -26.54
CA ARG A 188 15.96 21.35 -25.50
C ARG A 188 17.47 21.28 -25.76
N GLY A 189 17.92 20.30 -26.54
CA GLY A 189 19.35 20.01 -26.77
C GLY A 189 19.92 20.74 -27.98
N CYS A 190 19.28 20.60 -29.14
CA CYS A 190 19.77 21.19 -30.39
C CYS A 190 18.91 22.34 -30.93
N SER A 191 17.85 22.74 -30.22
CA SER A 191 16.91 23.80 -30.61
C SER A 191 16.19 23.58 -31.96
N ARG A 192 16.37 22.43 -32.61
CA ARG A 192 15.62 22.05 -33.82
C ARG A 192 14.13 22.08 -33.51
N ARG A 193 13.35 22.69 -34.41
CA ARG A 193 11.89 22.60 -34.36
C ARG A 193 11.45 21.18 -34.74
N PHE A 194 10.56 20.61 -33.94
CA PHE A 194 9.95 19.34 -34.28
C PHE A 194 9.00 19.50 -35.47
N ALA A 195 9.13 18.60 -36.44
CA ALA A 195 8.31 18.53 -37.64
C ALA A 195 7.13 17.57 -37.42
N PRO A 196 6.10 17.61 -38.30
CA PRO A 196 4.97 16.68 -38.23
C PRO A 196 5.37 15.19 -38.23
N ALA A 197 6.48 14.83 -38.89
CA ALA A 197 7.01 13.47 -38.83
C ALA A 197 7.48 13.09 -37.41
N ASP A 198 8.14 14.01 -36.69
CA ASP A 198 8.56 13.78 -35.30
C ASP A 198 7.36 13.63 -34.35
N ASP A 199 6.25 14.33 -34.65
CA ASP A 199 5.01 14.21 -33.88
C ASP A 199 4.34 12.84 -34.14
N ALA A 200 4.31 12.37 -35.40
CA ALA A 200 3.80 11.04 -35.74
C ALA A 200 4.63 9.91 -35.10
N ASP A 201 5.96 10.02 -35.15
CA ASP A 201 6.85 9.04 -34.51
C ASP A 201 6.69 9.04 -32.99
N ARG A 202 6.52 10.22 -32.38
CA ARG A 202 6.19 10.35 -30.95
C ARG A 202 4.89 9.62 -30.63
N ASP A 203 3.84 9.87 -31.40
CA ASP A 203 2.51 9.31 -31.12
C ASP A 203 2.51 7.78 -31.23
N GLU A 204 3.22 7.24 -32.23
CA GLU A 204 3.40 5.79 -32.37
C GLU A 204 4.20 5.20 -31.20
N ARG A 205 5.33 5.81 -30.82
CA ARG A 205 6.10 5.36 -29.65
C ARG A 205 5.29 5.47 -28.36
N GLY A 206 4.48 6.53 -28.21
CA GLY A 206 3.58 6.72 -27.08
C GLY A 206 2.50 5.65 -27.04
N ARG A 207 1.92 5.26 -28.18
CA ARG A 207 0.98 4.14 -28.28
C ARG A 207 1.61 2.83 -27.82
N VAL A 208 2.80 2.50 -28.34
CA VAL A 208 3.54 1.30 -27.93
C VAL A 208 3.86 1.33 -26.43
N ALA A 209 4.36 2.46 -25.91
CA ALA A 209 4.68 2.60 -24.50
C ALA A 209 3.44 2.44 -23.60
N ALA A 210 2.28 2.95 -24.04
CA ALA A 210 1.01 2.79 -23.33
C ALA A 210 0.55 1.32 -23.32
N GLU A 211 0.67 0.62 -24.44
CA GLU A 211 0.35 -0.82 -24.53
C GLU A 211 1.26 -1.66 -23.64
N GLU A 212 2.57 -1.41 -23.64
CA GLU A 212 3.52 -2.12 -22.76
C GLU A 212 3.27 -1.82 -21.29
N THR A 213 2.94 -0.57 -20.94
CA THR A 213 2.56 -0.18 -19.58
C THR A 213 1.30 -0.93 -19.14
N ALA A 214 0.26 -0.95 -19.97
CA ALA A 214 -0.99 -1.66 -19.67
C ALA A 214 -0.77 -3.16 -19.46
N ARG A 215 0.05 -3.82 -20.30
CA ARG A 215 0.41 -5.24 -20.12
C ARG A 215 1.17 -5.48 -18.83
N ALA A 216 2.09 -4.59 -18.46
CA ALA A 216 2.84 -4.70 -17.21
C ALA A 216 1.92 -4.50 -15.99
N GLU A 217 0.96 -3.58 -16.05
CA GLU A 217 -0.06 -3.37 -15.01
C GLU A 217 -0.99 -4.57 -14.84
N GLU A 218 -1.48 -5.14 -15.96
CA GLU A 218 -2.26 -6.38 -15.96
C GLU A 218 -1.46 -7.51 -15.31
N ARG A 219 -0.18 -7.64 -15.66
CA ARG A 219 0.70 -8.64 -15.04
C ARG A 219 0.88 -8.43 -13.54
N LEU A 220 1.00 -7.20 -13.06
CA LEU A 220 1.07 -6.89 -11.64
C LEU A 220 -0.23 -7.26 -10.91
N ALA A 221 -1.38 -7.03 -11.54
CA ALA A 221 -2.68 -7.40 -11.00
C ALA A 221 -2.84 -8.92 -10.91
N GLU A 222 -2.46 -9.67 -11.95
CA GLU A 222 -2.44 -11.14 -11.95
C GLU A 222 -1.54 -11.71 -10.84
N LEU A 223 -0.32 -11.17 -10.69
CA LEU A 223 0.61 -11.62 -9.65
C LEU A 223 0.08 -11.29 -8.24
N GLY A 224 -0.55 -10.13 -8.08
CA GLY A 224 -1.13 -9.67 -6.83
C GLY A 224 -2.42 -10.41 -6.43
N SER A 225 -3.18 -10.95 -7.40
CA SER A 225 -4.42 -11.67 -7.14
C SER A 225 -4.21 -13.01 -6.46
N GLY A 226 -3.01 -13.59 -6.58
CA GLY A 226 -2.67 -14.90 -6.02
C GLY A 226 -3.20 -16.10 -6.80
N GLU A 227 -3.78 -15.87 -7.98
CA GLU A 227 -4.33 -16.94 -8.82
C GLU A 227 -3.28 -18.03 -9.11
N GLY A 228 -3.70 -19.29 -8.99
CA GLY A 228 -2.86 -20.46 -9.19
C GLY A 228 -1.80 -20.70 -8.11
N LEU A 229 -1.82 -19.97 -6.99
CA LEU A 229 -0.91 -20.21 -5.85
C LEU A 229 -1.35 -21.43 -5.02
N LEU A 230 -2.65 -21.57 -4.78
CA LEU A 230 -3.25 -22.67 -4.04
C LEU A 230 -4.26 -23.43 -4.92
N PRO A 231 -4.46 -24.75 -4.71
CA PRO A 231 -5.48 -25.51 -5.43
C PRO A 231 -6.89 -24.97 -5.23
N ASP A 232 -7.18 -24.47 -4.03
CA ASP A 232 -8.50 -23.95 -3.63
C ASP A 232 -8.65 -22.45 -3.90
N TRP A 233 -7.77 -21.85 -4.71
CA TRP A 233 -7.89 -20.44 -5.04
C TRP A 233 -9.18 -20.19 -5.82
N PRO A 234 -10.04 -19.25 -5.41
CA PRO A 234 -11.27 -18.98 -6.14
C PRO A 234 -10.92 -18.54 -7.56
N ALA A 235 -11.57 -19.15 -8.55
CA ALA A 235 -11.43 -18.74 -9.95
C ALA A 235 -11.77 -17.23 -10.06
N PRO A 236 -11.08 -16.48 -10.93
CA PRO A 236 -11.32 -15.06 -11.10
C PRO A 236 -12.80 -14.83 -11.38
N SER A 237 -13.42 -13.98 -10.57
CA SER A 237 -14.78 -13.50 -10.88
C SER A 237 -14.65 -12.71 -12.18
N ALA A 238 -15.29 -13.19 -13.25
CA ALA A 238 -15.30 -12.50 -14.54
C ALA A 238 -15.61 -11.01 -14.31
N PRO A 239 -14.93 -10.09 -15.02
CA PRO A 239 -15.12 -8.67 -14.81
C PRO A 239 -16.61 -8.36 -14.89
N ALA A 240 -17.17 -7.79 -13.82
CA ALA A 240 -18.55 -7.38 -13.79
C ALA A 240 -18.71 -6.34 -14.91
N GLY A 241 -19.27 -6.77 -16.04
CA GLY A 241 -19.60 -5.89 -17.15
C GLY A 241 -20.42 -4.70 -16.63
N PRO A 242 -20.38 -3.55 -17.32
CA PRO A 242 -21.09 -2.36 -16.88
C PRO A 242 -22.55 -2.73 -16.65
N ARG A 243 -22.99 -2.65 -15.38
CA ARG A 243 -24.38 -2.81 -15.00
C ARG A 243 -25.15 -1.78 -15.79
N ALA A 244 -25.87 -2.22 -16.82
CA ALA A 244 -26.85 -1.41 -17.50
C ALA A 244 -27.79 -0.84 -16.44
N ASP A 245 -27.74 0.48 -16.29
CA ASP A 245 -28.54 1.20 -15.35
C ASP A 245 -30.00 0.79 -15.48
N ARG A 246 -30.58 0.59 -14.31
CA ARG A 246 -31.97 0.27 -14.07
C ARG A 246 -32.81 1.49 -14.47
N ALA A 247 -32.98 1.69 -15.77
CA ALA A 247 -33.99 2.56 -16.38
C ALA A 247 -35.37 1.97 -16.09
N ASN A 248 -35.81 2.09 -14.84
CA ASN A 248 -37.22 1.96 -14.50
C ASN A 248 -37.46 2.53 -13.10
N ARG A 249 -37.66 3.84 -13.03
CA ARG A 249 -38.50 4.43 -11.98
C ARG A 249 -39.23 5.68 -12.49
N VAL A 250 -40.33 5.40 -13.18
CA VAL A 250 -41.64 6.07 -13.08
C VAL A 250 -41.63 7.59 -12.99
N ASP A 251 -41.82 8.23 -14.15
CA ASP A 251 -42.35 9.58 -14.27
C ASP A 251 -43.89 9.53 -14.26
N ARG A 252 -44.51 10.21 -13.28
CA ARG A 252 -45.76 11.01 -13.38
C ARG A 252 -46.38 11.32 -12.00
N PRO A 253 -47.22 12.36 -11.87
CA PRO A 253 -47.00 13.75 -12.28
C PRO A 253 -47.19 14.72 -11.10
N ASP A 254 -46.59 15.90 -11.23
CA ASP A 254 -46.77 17.03 -10.33
C ASP A 254 -48.16 17.68 -10.52
N ARG A 255 -48.97 17.68 -9.45
CA ARG A 255 -50.15 18.52 -9.26
C ARG A 255 -50.44 18.61 -7.76
N SER A 256 -50.17 19.76 -7.15
CA SER A 256 -51.16 20.51 -6.37
C SER A 256 -50.57 21.85 -5.91
N ASP A 257 -51.02 22.92 -6.55
CA ASP A 257 -51.30 24.20 -5.89
C ASP A 257 -52.04 23.97 -4.56
N GLN A 258 -51.54 24.52 -3.45
CA GLN A 258 -52.22 25.63 -2.77
C GLN A 258 -51.59 25.98 -1.41
N ALA A 259 -51.40 27.29 -1.28
CA ALA A 259 -51.75 28.12 -0.13
C ALA A 259 -50.81 28.23 1.07
N ASP A 260 -50.51 29.52 1.32
CA ASP A 260 -50.47 30.16 2.62
C ASP A 260 -49.34 29.78 3.58
N ARG A 261 -48.37 30.69 3.69
CA ARG A 261 -48.20 31.56 4.89
C ARG A 261 -46.99 32.50 4.76
N ARG A 262 -47.28 33.79 4.59
CA ARG A 262 -46.54 34.89 5.26
C ARG A 262 -46.85 34.81 6.76
N PRO A 263 -46.05 35.34 7.71
CA PRO A 263 -45.31 36.61 7.59
C PRO A 263 -43.91 36.65 8.25
N HIS A 264 -43.11 37.67 7.95
CA HIS A 264 -42.34 38.36 9.00
C HIS A 264 -42.01 39.80 8.59
N ARG A 265 -42.55 40.74 9.38
CA ARG A 265 -42.16 42.15 9.43
C ARG A 265 -40.79 42.25 10.09
N GLY A 266 -39.86 42.98 9.45
CA GLY A 266 -38.65 43.52 10.06
C GLY A 266 -38.48 44.96 9.57
N HIS A 267 -38.48 45.89 10.52
CA HIS A 267 -38.56 47.35 10.35
C HIS A 267 -37.15 47.99 10.14
N PRO A 268 -37.00 49.31 9.96
CA PRO A 268 -36.20 49.91 8.90
C PRO A 268 -34.83 50.45 9.35
N GLU A 269 -34.04 50.78 8.34
CA GLU A 269 -32.76 51.47 8.36
C GLU A 269 -32.75 52.74 9.22
N ARG A 270 -31.64 52.96 9.93
CA ARG A 270 -31.23 54.27 10.48
C ARG A 270 -30.03 54.81 9.68
N PRO A 271 -29.92 56.14 9.50
CA PRO A 271 -28.98 56.81 8.60
C PRO A 271 -27.57 57.02 9.19
N PRO A 272 -26.57 57.41 8.38
CA PRO A 272 -25.19 57.58 8.82
C PRO A 272 -24.94 58.89 9.59
N VAL A 273 -24.06 58.82 10.59
CA VAL A 273 -23.52 59.97 11.36
C VAL A 273 -22.24 60.49 10.68
N PRO A 274 -22.02 61.82 10.58
CA PRO A 274 -20.91 62.40 9.82
C PRO A 274 -19.56 62.38 10.55
N ARG A 275 -18.52 62.44 9.71
CA ARG A 275 -17.10 62.63 10.00
C ARG A 275 -16.84 63.81 10.96
N ARG A 276 -15.94 63.63 11.92
CA ARG A 276 -15.12 64.71 12.48
C ARG A 276 -13.66 64.54 12.07
N THR A 277 -13.18 65.56 11.38
CA THR A 277 -11.79 65.87 11.04
C THR A 277 -11.10 66.53 12.23
N SER A 278 -9.79 66.26 12.38
CA SER A 278 -8.71 67.11 12.93
C SER A 278 -8.86 67.57 14.40
N ARG A 279 -7.87 67.41 15.29
CA ARG A 279 -6.42 67.61 15.19
C ARG A 279 -5.71 66.71 16.19
#